data_AF-S6BHP5-F1
#
_entry.id   AF-S6BHP5-F1
#
_cell.length_a   1.000
_cell.length_b   1.000
_cell.length_c   1.000
_cell.angle_alpha   90.00
_cell.angle_beta   90.00
_cell.angle_gamma   90.00
#
_symmetry.space_group_name_H-M   'P 1'
#
loop_
_entity.id
_entity.type
_entity.pdbx_description
1 polymer ?
#
loop_
_entity_poly.entity_id
_entity_poly.type
_entity_poly.pdbx_seq_one_letter_code
_entity_poly.pdbx_strand_id
1 'polypeptide(L)'
;MDFSSVTFWSAITGAVIGGAITGFFAILATNRSYQHQKRHAEENEEKLINGLLQAIHDEVETIYERHQETMGSKLESLKEGEALAFYYPLVSDFFTVYNGNSFLIGRIPDNDLRKSIITTYTLAKGMVDSFRLNNDLVGKFEFADKVYQET
;
A
#
# COMPACT_ATOMS: atom_id res chain seq x y z
N MET A 1 -34.33 -66.97 23.10
CA MET A 1 -34.17 -65.52 22.99
C MET A 1 -32.73 -65.20 23.38
N ASP A 2 -31.88 -64.47 22.67
CA ASP A 2 -31.79 -64.02 21.28
C ASP A 2 -30.37 -63.41 21.22
N PHE A 3 -29.34 -64.23 20.95
CA PHE A 3 -27.91 -63.82 21.00
C PHE A 3 -27.64 -62.66 20.02
N SER A 4 -28.40 -62.61 18.93
CA SER A 4 -28.43 -61.53 17.93
C SER A 4 -28.90 -60.19 18.51
N SER A 5 -29.89 -60.19 19.41
CA SER A 5 -30.40 -58.95 20.01
C SER A 5 -29.37 -58.26 20.92
N VAL A 6 -28.62 -59.03 21.72
CA VAL A 6 -27.60 -58.48 22.63
C VAL A 6 -26.43 -57.90 21.86
N THR A 7 -25.99 -58.56 20.78
CA THR A 7 -24.94 -58.04 19.88
C THR A 7 -25.39 -56.82 19.08
N PHE A 8 -26.67 -56.75 18.72
CA PHE A 8 -27.25 -55.62 18.00
C PHE A 8 -27.36 -54.38 18.90
N TRP A 9 -27.87 -54.53 20.12
CA TRP A 9 -27.98 -53.43 21.09
C TRP A 9 -26.61 -52.96 21.59
N SER A 10 -25.63 -53.85 21.76
CA SER A 10 -24.26 -53.45 22.10
C SER A 10 -23.55 -52.72 20.96
N ALA A 11 -23.76 -53.14 19.71
CA ALA A 11 -23.24 -52.44 18.53
C ALA A 11 -23.84 -51.03 18.37
N ILE A 12 -25.15 -50.87 18.56
CA ILE A 12 -25.82 -49.56 18.52
C ILE A 12 -25.32 -48.66 19.66
N THR A 13 -25.24 -49.20 20.88
CA THR A 13 -24.77 -48.43 22.04
C THR A 13 -23.32 -48.00 21.86
N GLY A 14 -22.46 -48.88 21.35
CA GLY A 14 -21.07 -48.57 21.01
C GLY A 14 -20.94 -47.52 19.90
N ALA A 15 -21.78 -47.59 18.86
CA ALA A 15 -21.78 -46.62 17.77
C ALA A 15 -22.27 -45.23 18.22
N VAL A 16 -23.28 -45.16 19.09
CA VAL A 16 -23.79 -43.89 19.64
C VAL A 16 -22.75 -43.25 20.56
N ILE A 17 -22.13 -44.01 21.45
CA ILE A 17 -21.09 -43.50 22.36
C ILE A 17 -19.85 -43.09 21.57
N GLY A 18 -19.41 -43.92 20.62
CA GLY A 18 -18.30 -43.61 19.73
C GLY A 18 -18.56 -42.35 18.90
N GLY A 19 -19.74 -42.24 18.27
CA GLY A 19 -20.14 -41.07 17.49
C GLY A 19 -20.25 -39.80 18.32
N ALA A 20 -20.74 -39.87 19.56
CA ALA A 20 -20.82 -38.73 20.47
C ALA A 20 -19.42 -38.23 20.89
N ILE A 21 -18.51 -39.15 21.22
CA ILE A 21 -17.12 -38.81 21.56
C ILE A 21 -16.42 -38.19 20.35
N THR A 22 -16.51 -38.83 19.19
CA THR A 22 -15.91 -38.30 17.95
C THR A 22 -16.47 -36.94 17.57
N GLY A 23 -17.79 -36.75 17.66
CA GLY A 23 -18.44 -35.47 17.40
C GLY A 23 -17.98 -34.35 18.35
N PHE A 24 -17.86 -34.65 19.64
CA PHE A 24 -17.38 -33.70 20.64
C PHE A 24 -15.93 -33.25 20.38
N PHE A 25 -15.03 -34.20 20.11
CA PHE A 25 -13.64 -33.87 19.79
C PHE A 25 -13.51 -33.15 18.44
N ALA A 26 -14.34 -33.48 17.45
CA ALA A 26 -14.38 -32.77 16.18
C ALA A 26 -14.77 -31.29 16.38
N ILE A 27 -15.84 -31.02 17.13
CA ILE A 27 -16.28 -29.63 17.43
C ILE A 27 -15.20 -28.85 18.18
N LEU A 28 -14.54 -29.47 19.17
CA LEU A 28 -13.44 -28.84 19.91
C LEU A 28 -12.24 -28.52 19.00
N ALA A 29 -11.85 -29.48 18.15
CA ALA A 29 -10.75 -29.31 17.20
C ALA A 29 -11.07 -28.23 16.16
N THR A 30 -12.30 -28.20 15.63
CA THR A 30 -12.77 -27.18 14.68
C THR A 30 -12.79 -25.80 15.32
N ASN A 31 -13.32 -25.65 16.53
CA ASN A 31 -13.30 -24.36 17.24
C ASN A 31 -11.87 -23.87 17.51
N ARG A 32 -10.97 -24.77 17.92
CA ARG A 32 -9.57 -24.43 18.15
C ARG A 32 -8.86 -24.06 16.83
N SER A 33 -9.08 -24.84 15.78
CA SER A 33 -8.55 -24.56 14.43
C SER A 33 -9.05 -23.22 13.90
N TYR A 34 -10.33 -22.90 14.10
CA TYR A 34 -10.92 -21.62 13.70
C TYR A 34 -10.25 -20.44 14.41
N GLN A 35 -10.00 -20.53 15.72
CA GLN A 35 -9.28 -19.48 16.46
C GLN A 35 -7.84 -19.32 15.98
N HIS A 36 -7.15 -20.42 15.70
CA HIS A 36 -5.80 -20.37 15.13
C HIS A 36 -5.80 -19.75 13.73
N GLN A 37 -6.75 -20.11 12.87
CA GLN A 37 -6.91 -19.52 11.53
C GLN A 37 -7.19 -18.03 11.61
N LYS A 38 -8.06 -17.59 12.53
CA LYS A 38 -8.34 -16.16 12.75
C LYS A 38 -7.07 -15.42 13.15
N ARG A 39 -6.31 -15.93 14.12
CA ARG A 39 -5.07 -15.29 14.56
C ARG A 39 -4.01 -15.24 13.46
N HIS A 40 -3.85 -16.31 12.69
CA HIS A 40 -2.94 -16.30 11.54
C HIS A 40 -3.39 -15.33 10.45
N ALA A 41 -4.70 -15.15 10.24
CA ALA A 41 -5.20 -14.14 9.32
C ALA A 41 -4.89 -12.72 9.81
N GLU A 42 -5.07 -12.44 11.10
CA GLU A 42 -4.72 -11.15 11.72
C GLU A 42 -3.20 -10.87 11.63
N GLU A 43 -2.36 -11.85 11.96
CA GLU A 43 -0.89 -11.74 11.86
C GLU A 43 -0.43 -11.49 10.41
N ASN A 44 -1.08 -12.13 9.43
CA ASN A 44 -0.76 -11.93 8.02
C ASN A 44 -1.21 -10.55 7.52
N GLU A 45 -2.37 -10.08 7.96
CA GLU A 45 -2.85 -8.72 7.64
C GLU A 45 -1.92 -7.66 8.22
N GLU A 46 -1.46 -7.83 9.48
CA GLU A 46 -0.50 -6.94 10.10
C GLU A 46 0.83 -6.89 9.32
N LYS A 47 1.36 -8.05 8.93
CA LYS A 47 2.58 -8.12 8.11
C LYS A 47 2.40 -7.44 6.74
N LEU A 48 1.24 -7.62 6.10
CA LEU A 48 0.92 -6.96 4.84
C LEU A 48 0.89 -5.43 5.01
N ILE A 49 0.23 -4.92 6.05
CA ILE A 49 0.14 -3.49 6.32
C ILE A 49 1.53 -2.92 6.65
N ASN A 50 2.31 -3.59 7.49
CA ASN A 50 3.65 -3.13 7.84
C ASN A 50 4.59 -3.12 6.63
N GLY A 51 4.54 -4.15 5.78
CA GLY A 51 5.31 -4.20 4.53
C GLY A 51 4.90 -3.08 3.56
N LEU A 52 3.61 -2.77 3.46
CA LEU A 52 3.12 -1.65 2.68
C LEU A 52 3.65 -0.31 3.19
N LEU A 53 3.55 -0.05 4.50
CA LEU A 53 3.99 1.20 5.10
C LEU A 53 5.48 1.42 4.90
N GLN A 54 6.28 0.36 5.03
CA GLN A 54 7.72 0.41 4.74
C GLN A 54 7.98 0.72 3.26
N ALA A 55 7.30 0.06 2.33
CA ALA A 55 7.48 0.33 0.90
C ALA A 55 7.07 1.76 0.51
N ILE A 56 6.01 2.30 1.13
CA ILE A 56 5.59 3.70 0.93
C ILE A 56 6.64 4.66 1.46
N HIS A 57 7.19 4.38 2.65
CA HIS A 57 8.27 5.18 3.24
C HIS A 57 9.48 5.23 2.28
N ASP A 58 9.97 4.07 1.86
CA ASP A 58 11.16 3.96 1.01
C ASP A 58 10.92 4.62 -0.36
N GLU A 59 9.72 4.52 -0.92
CA GLU A 59 9.35 5.22 -2.16
C GLU A 59 9.42 6.74 -1.97
N VAL A 60 8.79 7.29 -0.94
CA VAL A 60 8.76 8.74 -0.70
C VAL A 60 10.16 9.28 -0.43
N GLU A 61 10.96 8.57 0.37
CA GLU A 61 12.35 8.93 0.67
C GLU A 61 13.19 8.95 -0.63
N THR A 62 13.15 7.88 -1.42
CA THR A 62 13.90 7.79 -2.68
C THR A 62 13.52 8.89 -3.67
N ILE A 63 12.22 9.22 -3.76
CA ILE A 63 11.74 10.31 -4.63
C ILE A 63 12.28 11.66 -4.14
N TYR A 64 12.26 11.89 -2.84
CA TYR A 64 12.72 13.13 -2.24
C TYR A 64 14.24 13.31 -2.42
N GLU A 65 15.03 12.27 -2.16
CA GLU A 65 16.47 12.28 -2.35
C GLU A 65 16.83 12.61 -3.81
N ARG A 66 16.21 11.90 -4.76
CA ARG A 66 16.41 12.15 -6.18
C ARG A 66 16.03 13.58 -6.58
N HIS A 67 14.94 14.12 -6.03
CA HIS A 67 14.56 15.51 -6.26
C HIS A 67 15.65 16.46 -5.76
N GLN A 68 16.15 16.26 -4.55
CA GLN A 68 17.19 17.12 -3.97
C GLN A 68 18.51 17.07 -4.76
N GLU A 69 18.93 15.88 -5.20
CA GLU A 69 20.13 15.69 -6.02
C GLU A 69 20.05 16.38 -7.38
N THR A 70 18.85 16.41 -7.98
CA THR A 70 18.69 16.88 -9.37
C THR A 70 18.26 18.35 -9.48
N MET A 71 17.23 18.74 -8.74
CA MET A 71 16.56 20.04 -8.89
C MET A 71 16.52 20.86 -7.60
N GLY A 72 16.53 20.22 -6.41
CA GLY A 72 16.49 20.93 -5.14
C GLY A 72 17.61 21.97 -5.01
N SER A 73 18.86 21.57 -5.28
CA SER A 73 20.00 22.49 -5.25
C SER A 73 19.89 23.65 -6.23
N LYS A 74 19.32 23.42 -7.42
CA LYS A 74 19.08 24.47 -8.43
C LYS A 74 18.04 25.45 -7.95
N LEU A 75 16.94 24.96 -7.38
CA LEU A 75 15.86 25.78 -6.83
C LEU A 75 16.35 26.64 -5.66
N GLU A 76 17.14 26.06 -4.75
CA GLU A 76 17.72 26.76 -3.59
C GLU A 76 18.75 27.83 -3.99
N SER A 77 19.37 27.68 -5.16
CA SER A 77 20.35 28.66 -5.67
C SER A 77 19.73 29.89 -6.34
N LEU A 78 18.42 29.89 -6.61
CA LEU A 78 17.73 31.01 -7.24
C LEU A 78 17.63 32.20 -6.29
N LYS A 79 17.87 33.41 -6.82
CA LYS A 79 17.64 34.64 -6.06
C LYS A 79 16.16 34.97 -5.99
N GLU A 80 15.79 35.75 -4.99
CA GLU A 80 14.42 36.26 -4.88
C GLU A 80 14.02 37.05 -6.14
N GLY A 81 12.89 36.68 -6.73
CA GLY A 81 12.39 37.27 -7.99
C GLY A 81 12.96 36.65 -9.27
N GLU A 82 13.89 35.70 -9.18
CA GLU A 82 14.45 35.01 -10.33
C GLU A 82 13.54 33.85 -10.79
N ALA A 83 13.29 33.76 -12.10
CA ALA A 83 12.50 32.68 -12.67
C ALA A 83 13.33 31.39 -12.78
N LEU A 84 12.70 30.24 -12.51
CA LEU A 84 13.29 28.94 -12.81
C LEU A 84 13.30 28.74 -14.33
N ALA A 85 14.41 29.08 -14.98
CA ALA A 85 14.61 28.96 -16.42
C ALA A 85 15.27 27.61 -16.83
N PHE A 86 15.08 26.56 -16.02
CA PHE A 86 15.67 25.24 -16.27
C PHE A 86 14.58 24.23 -16.61
N TYR A 87 14.78 23.48 -17.70
CA TYR A 87 13.92 22.37 -18.04
C TYR A 87 14.17 21.17 -17.10
N TYR A 88 13.12 20.68 -16.44
CA TYR A 88 13.18 19.49 -15.59
C TYR A 88 12.53 18.27 -16.25
N PRO A 89 13.29 17.22 -16.64
CA PRO A 89 12.74 16.06 -17.32
C PRO A 89 11.91 15.16 -16.39
N LEU A 90 10.58 15.27 -16.48
CA LEU A 90 9.59 14.53 -15.66
C LEU A 90 8.91 13.39 -16.44
N VAL A 91 9.71 12.46 -16.96
CA VAL A 91 9.24 11.44 -17.92
C VAL A 91 8.77 10.15 -17.25
N SER A 92 9.30 9.81 -16.06
CA SER A 92 9.01 8.53 -15.41
C SER A 92 7.88 8.63 -14.37
N ASP A 93 7.10 7.55 -14.23
CA ASP A 93 6.18 7.37 -13.11
C ASP A 93 6.95 6.91 -11.87
N PHE A 94 7.17 7.82 -10.93
CA PHE A 94 7.94 7.56 -9.73
C PHE A 94 7.10 7.02 -8.56
N PHE A 95 5.76 7.02 -8.66
CA PHE A 95 4.84 6.70 -7.55
C PHE A 95 4.25 5.28 -7.65
N THR A 96 5.05 4.32 -8.11
CA THR A 96 4.61 2.97 -8.47
C THR A 96 4.05 2.15 -7.30
N VAL A 97 4.64 2.25 -6.10
CA VAL A 97 4.21 1.56 -4.89
C VAL A 97 2.85 2.08 -4.46
N TYR A 98 2.69 3.40 -4.37
CA TYR A 98 1.40 3.99 -4.01
C TYR A 98 0.31 3.71 -5.03
N ASN A 99 0.58 3.93 -6.32
CA ASN A 99 -0.41 3.70 -7.37
C ASN A 99 -0.81 2.22 -7.42
N GLY A 100 0.16 1.30 -7.30
CA GLY A 100 -0.06 -0.15 -7.31
C GLY A 100 -0.76 -0.71 -6.07
N ASN A 101 -0.63 -0.06 -4.92
CA ASN A 101 -1.15 -0.55 -3.64
C ASN A 101 -2.21 0.35 -3.00
N SER A 102 -2.79 1.28 -3.76
CA SER A 102 -3.82 2.22 -3.28
C SER A 102 -5.00 1.54 -2.57
N PHE A 103 -5.36 0.31 -2.98
CA PHE A 103 -6.42 -0.47 -2.33
C PHE A 103 -6.06 -0.95 -0.91
N LEU A 104 -4.77 -1.17 -0.62
CA LEU A 104 -4.30 -1.61 0.71
C LEU A 104 -4.26 -0.43 1.69
N ILE A 105 -4.11 0.80 1.21
CA ILE A 105 -4.12 2.00 2.06
C ILE A 105 -5.43 2.08 2.86
N GLY A 106 -6.56 1.72 2.25
CA GLY A 106 -7.85 1.69 2.93
C GLY A 106 -7.94 0.68 4.09
N ARG A 107 -7.02 -0.28 4.16
CA ARG A 107 -6.96 -1.31 5.21
C ARG A 107 -6.12 -0.92 6.41
N ILE A 108 -5.30 0.14 6.29
CA ILE A 108 -4.56 0.70 7.43
C ILE A 108 -5.60 1.15 8.47
N PRO A 109 -5.57 0.70 9.74
CA PRO A 109 -6.61 1.05 10.71
C PRO A 109 -6.62 2.53 11.09
N ASP A 110 -5.43 3.12 11.22
CA ASP A 110 -5.22 4.52 11.62
C ASP A 110 -5.69 5.50 10.54
N ASN A 111 -6.65 6.36 10.89
CA ASN A 111 -7.21 7.37 9.99
C ASN A 111 -6.22 8.49 9.66
N ASP A 112 -5.52 8.98 10.68
CA ASP A 112 -4.60 10.10 10.54
C ASP A 112 -3.38 9.69 9.71
N LEU A 113 -2.91 8.46 9.88
CA LEU A 113 -1.86 7.89 9.04
C LEU A 113 -2.30 7.79 7.57
N ARG A 114 -3.49 7.24 7.30
CA ARG A 114 -4.03 7.19 5.92
C ARG A 114 -4.13 8.59 5.30
N LYS A 115 -4.66 9.55 6.05
CA LYS A 115 -4.79 10.94 5.59
C LYS A 115 -3.43 11.55 5.32
N SER A 116 -2.43 11.30 6.16
CA SER A 116 -1.07 11.79 5.99
C SER A 116 -0.43 11.25 4.72
N ILE A 117 -0.54 9.93 4.48
CA ILE A 117 -0.08 9.30 3.23
C ILE A 117 -0.72 9.98 2.01
N ILE A 118 -2.06 10.05 1.97
CA ILE A 118 -2.78 10.66 0.84
C ILE A 118 -2.36 12.12 0.63
N THR A 119 -2.17 12.87 1.71
CA THR A 119 -1.74 14.28 1.67
C THR A 119 -0.34 14.39 1.07
N THR A 120 0.62 13.58 1.52
CA THR A 120 1.99 13.55 0.98
C THR A 120 2.00 13.33 -0.52
N TYR A 121 1.27 12.33 -1.03
CA TYR A 121 1.21 12.09 -2.48
C TYR A 121 0.46 13.17 -3.25
N THR A 122 -0.55 13.80 -2.64
CA THR A 122 -1.24 14.95 -3.24
C THR A 122 -0.28 16.12 -3.43
N LEU A 123 0.51 16.44 -2.41
CA LEU A 123 1.51 17.51 -2.47
C LEU A 123 2.64 17.17 -3.45
N ALA A 124 3.16 15.94 -3.41
CA ALA A 124 4.23 15.50 -4.31
C ALA A 124 3.79 15.56 -5.78
N LYS A 125 2.56 15.14 -6.10
CA LYS A 125 2.00 15.26 -7.45
C LYS A 125 1.77 16.72 -7.86
N GLY A 126 1.29 17.56 -6.94
CA GLY A 126 1.17 19.00 -7.18
C GLY A 126 2.52 19.68 -7.47
N MET A 127 3.59 19.24 -6.82
CA MET A 127 4.96 19.69 -7.11
C MET A 127 5.39 19.29 -8.53
N VAL A 128 5.15 18.03 -8.93
CA VAL A 128 5.40 17.56 -10.31
C VAL A 128 4.63 18.39 -11.33
N ASP A 129 3.36 18.70 -11.07
CA ASP A 129 2.55 19.52 -11.97
C ASP A 129 3.07 20.96 -12.07
N SER A 130 3.59 21.52 -10.97
CA SER A 130 4.22 22.85 -10.96
C SER A 130 5.46 22.89 -11.86
N PHE A 131 6.30 21.86 -11.81
CA PHE A 131 7.45 21.73 -12.70
C PHE A 131 7.05 21.51 -14.16
N ARG A 132 6.00 20.73 -14.44
CA ARG A 132 5.48 20.57 -15.81
C ARG A 132 5.00 21.89 -16.39
N LEU A 133 4.28 22.68 -15.59
CA LEU A 133 3.85 24.01 -15.99
C LEU A 133 5.05 24.93 -16.22
N ASN A 134 6.04 24.92 -15.33
CA ASN A 134 7.26 25.69 -15.51
C ASN A 134 7.99 25.32 -16.81
N ASN A 135 8.14 24.03 -17.13
CA ASN A 135 8.75 23.59 -18.38
C ASN A 135 8.04 24.15 -19.63
N ASP A 136 6.70 24.18 -19.62
CA ASP A 136 5.93 24.78 -20.72
C ASP A 136 6.16 26.30 -20.84
N LEU A 137 6.26 27.00 -19.70
CA LEU A 137 6.59 28.42 -19.66
C LEU A 137 8.00 28.71 -20.15
N VAL A 138 8.99 27.90 -19.75
CA VAL A 138 10.38 28.01 -20.21
C VAL A 138 10.44 27.84 -21.73
N GLY A 139 9.78 26.82 -22.29
CA GLY A 139 9.74 26.64 -23.74
C GLY A 139 9.12 27.82 -24.51
N LYS A 140 8.04 28.40 -23.97
CA LYS A 140 7.41 29.61 -24.56
C LYS A 140 8.32 30.83 -24.45
N PHE A 141 9.01 30.99 -23.33
CA PHE A 141 9.96 32.08 -23.12
C PHE A 141 11.15 31.99 -24.08
N GLU A 142 11.77 30.81 -24.19
CA GLU A 142 12.88 30.57 -25.13
C GLU A 142 12.48 30.84 -26.59
N PHE A 143 11.26 30.45 -26.98
CA PHE A 143 10.74 30.75 -28.31
C PHE A 143 10.56 32.25 -28.54
N ALA A 144 9.95 32.95 -27.59
CA ALA A 144 9.71 34.40 -27.69
C ALA A 144 11.02 35.20 -27.72
N ASP A 145 12.00 34.82 -26.89
CA ASP A 145 13.32 35.45 -26.86
C ASP A 145 14.04 35.26 -28.20
N LYS A 146 13.99 34.06 -28.77
CA LYS A 146 14.58 33.80 -30.10
C LYS A 146 13.96 34.69 -31.19
N VAL A 147 12.64 34.82 -31.22
CA VAL A 147 11.95 35.69 -32.20
C VAL A 147 12.33 37.16 -32.02
N TYR A 148 12.47 37.61 -30.77
CA TYR A 148 12.89 38.98 -30.47
C TYR A 148 14.32 39.27 -30.94
N GLN A 149 15.26 38.34 -30.77
CA GLN A 149 16.65 38.51 -31.23
C GLN A 149 16.78 38.51 -32.76
N GLU A 150 15.81 37.96 -33.49
CA GLU A 150 15.78 37.91 -34.95
C GLU A 150 15.11 39.15 -35.60
N THR A 151 14.48 40.05 -34.81
CA THR A 151 13.78 41.26 -35.28
C THR A 151 14.56 42.53 -34.99
#